data_AF-A0A0J8TLG9-F1
#
_entry.id   AF-A0A0J8TLG9-F1
#
_cell.length_a   1.000
_cell.length_b   1.000
_cell.length_c   1.000
_cell.angle_alpha   90.00
_cell.angle_beta   90.00
_cell.angle_gamma   90.00
#
_symmetry.space_group_name_H-M   'P 1'
#
loop_
_entity.id
_entity.type
_entity.pdbx_description
1 polymer ?
#
loop_
_entity_poly.entity_id
_entity_poly.type
_entity_poly.pdbx_seq_one_letter_code
_entity_poly.pdbx_strand_id
1 'polypeptide(L)'
;MAEFNVSSEVMILGVSLFVLGFAIGPLIWAPMSEFQNIWTLIILRFFAGSFGSSPLTNAGGIIADMFSASQRGLAMGMFSIAPFLGPVLGPIIGGFLGMNAGWRWVEGFLAIFSGVLWIIGTLLVPETYAPVLLRKRANTLSKLSGKVYRSRIDIDQSRVTVSEAFATALSRPWILLFREPIVFLLSLYLAIVYGTLYMLFGAFPFVYQLIRGWNEGIGGLAFLGVLVGMLIAAALNIFDNNRRYIPLAKKHHGFAPPEARLPPSMIGGIAIPIGLFWFAWTNYPSIHWLASIAAGVPFGFGMVLVFLGVMNYLIDSYTIYAASVLAANSVLRSLFGAAFPLFTRYMYEDLGIHWASSIPAFLALACVPFPFLLFKYGATIRKKCKFAADAEAFMRRLQESSLQQTEEALKKAEEEEEEKEEEEEEGEEASREFGLKEDEKAGQPGSADEGAGQRDYVLEPIRSISRQQTHRTHRTHRTGSIASRLSETFSEYEGNPFDIDRVNTRTSVTSARRTSMSGK
;
A
#
# COMPACT_ATOMS: atom_id res chain seq x y z
N MET A 1 11.42 -11.70 -5.23
CA MET A 1 10.31 -12.59 -4.80
C MET A 1 10.69 -14.07 -4.66
N ALA A 2 11.89 -14.50 -5.09
CA ALA A 2 12.51 -15.75 -4.64
C ALA A 2 12.88 -15.75 -3.13
N GLU A 3 12.80 -14.59 -2.46
CA GLU A 3 13.31 -14.38 -1.09
C GLU A 3 12.35 -14.79 0.04
N PHE A 4 11.06 -15.00 -0.22
CA PHE A 4 10.09 -15.26 0.87
C PHE A 4 9.83 -16.74 1.17
N ASN A 5 10.34 -17.67 0.35
CA ASN A 5 10.20 -19.12 0.58
C ASN A 5 8.72 -19.52 0.79
N VAL A 6 7.81 -18.97 -0.03
CA VAL A 6 6.36 -19.27 -0.01
C VAL A 6 5.97 -19.82 -1.37
N SER A 7 5.26 -20.96 -1.40
CA SER A 7 4.86 -21.62 -2.65
C SER A 7 3.76 -20.84 -3.39
N SER A 8 3.75 -20.95 -4.71
CA SER A 8 2.73 -20.32 -5.57
C SER A 8 1.30 -20.76 -5.22
N GLU A 9 1.13 -21.99 -4.76
CA GLU A 9 -0.14 -22.53 -4.26
C GLU A 9 -0.61 -21.79 -3.00
N VAL A 10 0.30 -21.40 -2.10
CA VAL A 10 -0.01 -20.64 -0.88
C VAL A 10 -0.37 -19.19 -1.20
N MET A 11 0.28 -18.58 -2.19
CA MET A 11 -0.06 -17.24 -2.66
C MET A 11 -1.41 -17.19 -3.38
N ILE A 12 -1.67 -18.16 -4.26
CA ILE A 12 -2.98 -18.32 -4.94
C ILE A 12 -4.07 -18.62 -3.91
N LEU A 13 -3.77 -19.40 -2.87
CA LEU A 13 -4.70 -19.64 -1.76
C LEU A 13 -5.09 -18.33 -1.07
N GLY A 14 -4.16 -17.40 -0.82
CA GLY A 14 -4.47 -16.09 -0.23
C GLY A 14 -5.49 -15.28 -1.04
N VAL A 15 -5.25 -15.13 -2.34
CA VAL A 15 -6.17 -14.43 -3.27
C VAL A 15 -7.48 -15.20 -3.45
N SER A 16 -7.43 -16.54 -3.48
CA SER A 16 -8.64 -17.38 -3.59
C SER A 16 -9.49 -17.29 -2.32
N LEU A 17 -8.87 -17.28 -1.13
CA LEU A 17 -9.55 -17.06 0.15
C LEU A 17 -10.12 -15.64 0.26
N PHE A 18 -9.53 -14.64 -0.40
CA PHE A 18 -10.10 -13.29 -0.51
C PHE A 18 -11.39 -13.28 -1.31
N VAL A 19 -11.37 -13.86 -2.51
CA VAL A 19 -12.55 -13.96 -3.37
C VAL A 19 -13.62 -14.86 -2.75
N LEU A 20 -13.24 -15.99 -2.16
CA LEU A 20 -14.14 -16.87 -1.43
C LEU A 20 -14.71 -16.17 -0.19
N GLY A 21 -13.92 -15.35 0.51
CA GLY A 21 -14.39 -14.54 1.64
C GLY A 21 -15.53 -13.60 1.24
N PHE A 22 -15.36 -12.90 0.12
CA PHE A 22 -16.38 -12.03 -0.47
C PHE A 22 -17.57 -12.78 -1.08
N ALA A 23 -17.36 -13.97 -1.66
CA ALA A 23 -18.43 -14.76 -2.28
C ALA A 23 -19.31 -15.49 -1.25
N ILE A 24 -18.68 -16.00 -0.19
CA ILE A 24 -19.35 -16.79 0.86
C ILE A 24 -20.03 -15.88 1.89
N GLY A 25 -19.50 -14.68 2.15
CA GLY A 25 -20.09 -13.71 3.09
C GLY A 25 -21.60 -13.44 2.84
N PRO A 26 -22.01 -13.03 1.64
CA PRO A 26 -23.41 -12.82 1.27
C PRO A 26 -24.28 -14.08 1.45
N LEU A 27 -23.73 -15.25 1.08
CA LEU A 27 -24.40 -16.55 1.21
C LEU A 27 -24.58 -16.99 2.67
N ILE A 28 -23.79 -16.45 3.60
CA ILE A 28 -23.91 -16.70 5.05
C ILE A 28 -24.84 -15.68 5.71
N TRP A 29 -24.78 -14.41 5.29
CA TRP A 29 -25.60 -13.33 5.86
C TRP A 29 -27.08 -13.44 5.47
N ALA A 30 -27.38 -13.86 4.24
CA ALA A 30 -28.75 -14.09 3.80
C ALA A 30 -29.53 -15.07 4.71
N PRO A 31 -29.01 -16.27 5.04
CA PRO A 31 -29.67 -17.19 5.95
C PRO A 31 -29.78 -16.66 7.40
N MET A 32 -28.86 -15.81 7.88
CA MET A 32 -28.97 -15.21 9.23
C MET A 32 -30.26 -14.42 9.40
N SER A 33 -30.78 -13.82 8.32
CA SER A 33 -32.03 -13.07 8.33
C SER A 33 -33.27 -13.96 8.42
N GLU A 34 -33.15 -15.29 8.29
CA GLU A 34 -34.27 -16.23 8.22
C GLU A 34 -34.41 -17.12 9.46
N PHE A 35 -33.32 -17.35 10.21
CA PHE A 35 -33.31 -18.33 11.30
C PHE A 35 -33.68 -17.77 12.70
N GLN A 36 -34.37 -18.61 13.49
CA GLN A 36 -34.89 -18.27 14.83
C GLN A 36 -34.03 -18.82 15.99
N ASN A 37 -32.95 -19.54 15.71
CA ASN A 37 -32.14 -20.24 16.73
C ASN A 37 -30.79 -19.55 16.97
N ILE A 38 -30.49 -19.25 18.23
CA ILE A 38 -29.21 -18.65 18.67
C ILE A 38 -27.99 -19.48 18.28
N TRP A 39 -28.08 -20.82 18.33
CA TRP A 39 -26.97 -21.70 17.95
C TRP A 39 -26.58 -21.53 16.48
N THR A 40 -27.59 -21.43 15.60
CA THR A 40 -27.39 -21.17 14.18
C THR A 40 -26.78 -19.79 13.94
N LEU A 41 -27.25 -18.77 14.66
CA LEU A 41 -26.68 -17.41 14.57
C LEU A 41 -25.20 -17.38 14.97
N ILE A 42 -24.81 -18.06 16.06
CA ILE A 42 -23.42 -18.12 16.50
C ILE A 42 -22.54 -18.81 15.44
N ILE A 43 -22.98 -19.96 14.91
CA ILE A 43 -22.25 -20.70 13.88
C ILE A 43 -22.09 -19.86 12.61
N LEU A 44 -23.17 -19.24 12.12
CA LEU A 44 -23.11 -18.38 10.95
C LEU A 44 -22.21 -17.17 11.21
N ARG A 45 -22.22 -16.58 12.42
CA ARG A 45 -21.35 -15.44 12.76
C ARG A 45 -19.87 -15.83 12.80
N PHE A 46 -19.57 -17.05 13.24
CA PHE A 46 -18.21 -17.59 13.17
C PHE A 46 -17.71 -17.67 11.73
N PHE A 47 -18.51 -18.24 10.82
CA PHE A 47 -18.12 -18.32 9.42
C PHE A 47 -18.08 -16.93 8.76
N ALA A 48 -19.06 -16.07 9.00
CA ALA A 48 -19.06 -14.68 8.52
C ALA A 48 -17.81 -13.92 8.95
N GLY A 49 -17.40 -14.03 10.22
CA GLY A 49 -16.17 -13.41 10.71
C GLY A 49 -14.91 -14.01 10.09
N SER A 50 -14.87 -15.35 9.94
CA SER A 50 -13.74 -16.05 9.34
C SER A 50 -13.52 -15.64 7.89
N PHE A 51 -14.57 -15.66 7.07
CA PHE A 51 -14.53 -15.27 5.66
C PHE A 51 -14.38 -13.75 5.47
N GLY A 52 -15.04 -12.95 6.31
CA GLY A 52 -14.94 -11.48 6.30
C GLY A 52 -13.58 -10.93 6.75
N SER A 53 -12.71 -11.75 7.35
CA SER A 53 -11.34 -11.33 7.73
C SER A 53 -10.39 -11.22 6.53
N SER A 54 -10.64 -11.99 5.47
CA SER A 54 -9.75 -12.11 4.31
C SER A 54 -9.54 -10.80 3.55
N PRO A 55 -10.57 -9.96 3.34
CA PRO A 55 -10.40 -8.65 2.72
C PRO A 55 -9.46 -7.70 3.46
N LEU A 56 -9.52 -7.72 4.80
CA LEU A 56 -8.69 -6.88 5.65
C LEU A 56 -7.21 -7.27 5.60
N THR A 57 -6.89 -8.55 5.47
CA THR A 57 -5.50 -9.03 5.45
C THR A 57 -4.85 -8.92 4.07
N ASN A 58 -5.64 -9.06 3.00
CA ASN A 58 -5.09 -9.18 1.65
C ASN A 58 -5.09 -7.87 0.86
N ALA A 59 -5.86 -6.85 1.28
CA ALA A 59 -5.92 -5.56 0.59
C ALA A 59 -4.55 -4.88 0.44
N GLY A 60 -3.67 -4.98 1.44
CA GLY A 60 -2.32 -4.43 1.36
C GLY A 60 -1.48 -5.08 0.25
N GLY A 61 -1.62 -6.40 0.05
CA GLY A 61 -0.96 -7.12 -1.03
C GLY A 61 -1.47 -6.70 -2.41
N ILE A 62 -2.80 -6.60 -2.57
CA ILE A 62 -3.43 -6.16 -3.82
C ILE A 62 -2.98 -4.73 -4.19
N ILE A 63 -2.90 -3.81 -3.22
CA ILE A 63 -2.42 -2.45 -3.48
C ILE A 63 -0.94 -2.45 -3.90
N ALA A 64 -0.11 -3.29 -3.30
CA ALA A 64 1.29 -3.43 -3.69
C ALA A 64 1.46 -3.98 -5.11
N ASP A 65 0.55 -4.87 -5.53
CA ASP A 65 0.54 -5.48 -6.86
C ASP A 65 0.00 -4.51 -7.95
N MET A 66 -1.01 -3.70 -7.62
CA MET A 66 -1.67 -2.81 -8.58
C MET A 66 -0.97 -1.46 -8.79
N PHE A 67 -0.23 -0.96 -7.80
CA PHE A 67 0.37 0.38 -7.80
C PHE A 67 1.90 0.34 -7.78
N SER A 68 2.54 1.24 -8.52
CA SER A 68 3.99 1.46 -8.47
C SER A 68 4.42 2.07 -7.12
N ALA A 69 5.69 1.92 -6.76
CA ALA A 69 6.21 2.35 -5.45
C ALA A 69 5.92 3.84 -5.14
N SER A 70 5.95 4.70 -6.16
CA SER A 70 5.64 6.14 -6.08
C SER A 70 4.16 6.42 -5.75
N GLN A 71 3.23 5.57 -6.21
CA GLN A 71 1.78 5.73 -6.03
C GLN A 71 1.20 4.93 -4.85
N ARG A 72 1.90 3.88 -4.40
CA ARG A 72 1.47 3.01 -3.28
C ARG A 72 1.14 3.80 -2.02
N GLY A 73 1.89 4.86 -1.71
CA GLY A 73 1.65 5.67 -0.51
C GLY A 73 0.27 6.34 -0.50
N LEU A 74 -0.17 6.87 -1.65
CA LEU A 74 -1.50 7.48 -1.78
C LEU A 74 -2.60 6.41 -1.77
N ALA A 75 -2.40 5.30 -2.49
CA ALA A 75 -3.36 4.20 -2.55
C ALA A 75 -3.59 3.56 -1.17
N MET A 76 -2.50 3.28 -0.43
CA MET A 76 -2.56 2.80 0.95
C MET A 76 -3.21 3.82 1.88
N GLY A 77 -2.92 5.12 1.71
CA GLY A 77 -3.53 6.20 2.48
C GLY A 77 -5.05 6.28 2.30
N MET A 78 -5.54 6.13 1.07
CA MET A 78 -6.98 6.09 0.79
C MET A 78 -7.63 4.81 1.32
N PHE A 79 -7.01 3.64 1.11
CA PHE A 79 -7.52 2.37 1.62
C PHE A 79 -7.64 2.38 3.15
N SER A 80 -6.67 3.00 3.83
CA SER A 80 -6.63 3.09 5.29
C SER A 80 -7.90 3.69 5.90
N ILE A 81 -8.64 4.51 5.15
CA ILE A 81 -9.91 5.11 5.60
C ILE A 81 -11.00 4.03 5.77
N ALA A 82 -11.07 3.06 4.84
CA ALA A 82 -12.19 2.13 4.76
C ALA A 82 -12.35 1.23 6.00
N PRO A 83 -11.31 0.58 6.55
CA PRO A 83 -11.43 -0.24 7.75
C PRO A 83 -11.91 0.53 9.00
N PHE A 84 -11.58 1.81 9.13
CA PHE A 84 -11.96 2.61 10.31
C PHE A 84 -13.37 3.17 10.22
N LEU A 85 -13.87 3.44 9.01
CA LEU A 85 -15.24 3.90 8.83
C LEU A 85 -16.27 2.82 9.21
N GLY A 86 -15.94 1.53 9.03
CA GLY A 86 -16.85 0.42 9.31
C GLY A 86 -17.44 0.43 10.73
N PRO A 87 -16.61 0.41 11.79
CA PRO A 87 -17.06 0.49 13.18
C PRO A 87 -17.90 1.73 13.51
N VAL A 88 -17.77 2.82 12.76
CA VAL A 88 -18.45 4.08 13.05
C VAL A 88 -19.78 4.20 12.30
N LEU A 89 -19.80 3.80 11.03
CA LEU A 89 -21.01 3.79 10.21
C LEU A 89 -21.96 2.64 10.59
N GLY A 90 -21.41 1.52 11.06
CA GLY A 90 -22.17 0.33 11.44
C GLY A 90 -23.29 0.61 12.45
N PRO A 91 -23.01 1.22 13.63
CA PRO A 91 -24.04 1.57 14.60
C PRO A 91 -25.06 2.60 14.11
N ILE A 92 -24.64 3.52 13.24
CA ILE A 92 -25.54 4.55 12.69
C ILE A 92 -26.55 3.90 11.75
N ILE A 93 -26.07 3.15 10.75
CA ILE A 93 -26.94 2.46 9.78
C ILE A 93 -27.76 1.38 10.49
N GLY A 94 -27.11 0.57 11.33
CA GLY A 94 -27.72 -0.51 12.08
C GLY A 94 -28.76 -0.03 13.09
N GLY A 95 -28.55 1.12 13.74
CA GLY A 95 -29.52 1.71 14.68
C GLY A 95 -30.81 2.17 13.98
N PHE A 96 -30.70 2.91 12.87
CA PHE A 96 -31.88 3.35 12.12
C PHE A 96 -32.57 2.22 11.35
N LEU A 97 -31.81 1.29 10.78
CA LEU A 97 -32.39 0.15 10.06
C LEU A 97 -33.01 -0.85 11.04
N GLY A 98 -32.33 -1.13 12.16
CA GLY A 98 -32.79 -2.02 13.21
C GLY A 98 -34.09 -1.55 13.87
N MET A 99 -34.21 -0.27 14.20
CA MET A 99 -35.42 0.26 14.83
C MET A 99 -36.64 0.28 13.90
N ASN A 100 -36.45 0.41 12.58
CA ASN A 100 -37.55 0.57 11.61
C ASN A 100 -37.95 -0.76 10.95
N ALA A 101 -36.97 -1.59 10.58
CA ALA A 101 -37.19 -2.82 9.83
C ALA A 101 -36.83 -4.09 10.64
N GLY A 102 -36.24 -3.93 11.83
CA GLY A 102 -35.78 -5.03 12.67
C GLY A 102 -34.36 -5.47 12.36
N TRP A 103 -33.74 -6.18 13.30
CA TRP A 103 -32.34 -6.64 13.20
C TRP A 103 -32.07 -7.56 12.00
N ARG A 104 -33.08 -8.29 11.52
CA ARG A 104 -32.97 -9.22 10.38
C ARG A 104 -32.65 -8.48 9.08
N TRP A 105 -33.21 -7.29 8.93
CA TRP A 105 -32.93 -6.42 7.78
C TRP A 105 -31.54 -5.83 7.80
N VAL A 106 -30.90 -5.73 8.97
CA VAL A 106 -29.48 -5.35 9.07
C VAL A 106 -28.61 -6.41 8.39
N GLU A 107 -28.87 -7.70 8.66
CA GLU A 107 -28.16 -8.80 8.01
C GLU A 107 -28.52 -8.90 6.50
N GLY A 108 -29.79 -8.68 6.15
CA GLY A 108 -30.24 -8.62 4.75
C GLY A 108 -29.57 -7.49 3.94
N PHE A 109 -29.46 -6.29 4.52
CA PHE A 109 -28.76 -5.16 3.91
C PHE A 109 -27.28 -5.50 3.68
N LEU A 110 -26.61 -6.06 4.69
CA LEU A 110 -25.22 -6.48 4.58
C LEU A 110 -25.04 -7.53 3.47
N ALA A 111 -25.94 -8.51 3.37
CA ALA A 111 -25.93 -9.55 2.33
C ALA A 111 -26.07 -8.95 0.93
N ILE A 112 -27.04 -8.05 0.72
CA ILE A 112 -27.25 -7.37 -0.57
C ILE A 112 -26.03 -6.52 -0.92
N PHE A 113 -25.55 -5.70 0.02
CA PHE A 113 -24.44 -4.79 -0.21
C PHE A 113 -23.16 -5.54 -0.59
N SER A 114 -22.78 -6.55 0.20
CA SER A 114 -21.60 -7.37 -0.09
C SER A 114 -21.76 -8.22 -1.36
N GLY A 115 -22.95 -8.76 -1.60
CA GLY A 115 -23.25 -9.55 -2.80
C GLY A 115 -23.16 -8.72 -4.08
N VAL A 116 -23.68 -7.49 -4.07
CA VAL A 116 -23.57 -6.56 -5.20
C VAL A 116 -22.11 -6.18 -5.44
N LEU A 117 -21.34 -5.84 -4.41
CA LEU A 117 -19.92 -5.53 -4.55
C LEU A 117 -19.12 -6.72 -5.10
N TRP A 118 -19.45 -7.94 -4.65
CA TRP A 118 -18.84 -9.17 -5.17
C TRP A 118 -19.16 -9.36 -6.67
N ILE A 119 -20.42 -9.26 -7.07
CA ILE A 119 -20.83 -9.40 -8.48
C ILE A 119 -20.11 -8.35 -9.34
N ILE A 120 -20.13 -7.09 -8.94
CA ILE A 120 -19.45 -6.00 -9.64
C ILE A 120 -17.94 -6.30 -9.75
N GLY A 121 -17.31 -6.70 -8.65
CA GLY A 121 -15.89 -7.05 -8.62
C GLY A 121 -15.55 -8.19 -9.59
N THR A 122 -16.32 -9.28 -9.58
CA THR A 122 -16.07 -10.44 -10.46
C THR A 122 -16.29 -10.15 -11.94
N LEU A 123 -17.23 -9.26 -12.28
CA LEU A 123 -17.55 -8.95 -13.68
C LEU A 123 -16.67 -7.85 -14.27
N LEU A 124 -16.27 -6.87 -13.47
CA LEU A 124 -15.55 -5.68 -13.95
C LEU A 124 -14.04 -5.71 -13.70
N VAL A 125 -13.56 -6.43 -12.68
CA VAL A 125 -12.14 -6.44 -12.34
C VAL A 125 -11.45 -7.61 -13.03
N PRO A 126 -10.60 -7.37 -14.04
CA PRO A 126 -9.85 -8.44 -14.69
C PRO A 126 -8.78 -9.00 -13.74
N GLU A 127 -8.29 -10.19 -14.06
CA GLU A 127 -7.14 -10.78 -13.36
C GLU A 127 -5.93 -9.84 -13.43
N THR A 128 -5.46 -9.41 -12.26
CA THR A 128 -4.32 -8.47 -12.12
C THR A 128 -3.06 -9.13 -11.62
N TYR A 129 -3.12 -10.38 -11.13
CA TYR A 129 -1.98 -11.03 -10.48
C TYR A 129 -0.93 -11.52 -11.49
N ALA A 130 0.25 -10.88 -11.48
CA ALA A 130 1.31 -11.09 -12.46
C ALA A 130 1.79 -12.55 -12.59
N PRO A 131 2.01 -13.33 -11.50
CA PRO A 131 2.44 -14.72 -11.63
C PRO A 131 1.42 -15.61 -12.38
N VAL A 132 0.13 -15.39 -12.18
CA VAL A 132 -0.93 -16.13 -12.90
C VAL A 132 -0.96 -15.73 -14.37
N LEU A 133 -0.80 -14.44 -14.68
CA LEU A 133 -0.74 -13.94 -16.05
C LEU A 133 0.49 -14.48 -16.80
N LEU A 134 1.67 -14.45 -16.17
CA LEU A 134 2.91 -14.99 -16.74
C LEU A 134 2.82 -16.51 -16.93
N ARG A 135 2.21 -17.24 -16.00
CA ARG A 135 1.99 -18.70 -16.15
C ARG A 135 1.01 -19.02 -17.28
N LYS A 136 -0.08 -18.25 -17.41
CA LYS A 136 -0.99 -18.36 -18.57
C LYS A 136 -0.26 -18.11 -19.88
N ARG A 137 0.58 -17.07 -19.97
CA ARG A 137 1.40 -16.78 -21.16
C ARG A 137 2.42 -17.89 -21.45
N ALA A 138 3.16 -18.35 -20.44
CA ALA A 138 4.13 -19.44 -20.58
C ALA A 138 3.47 -20.74 -21.07
N ASN A 139 2.28 -21.07 -20.57
CA ASN A 139 1.50 -22.21 -21.04
C ASN A 139 1.05 -22.04 -22.50
N THR A 140 0.59 -20.85 -22.90
CA THR A 140 0.21 -20.56 -24.29
C THR A 140 1.41 -20.66 -25.24
N LEU A 141 2.55 -20.08 -24.87
CA LEU A 141 3.80 -20.16 -25.64
C LEU A 141 4.32 -21.61 -25.73
N SER A 142 4.13 -22.40 -24.66
CA SER A 142 4.54 -23.80 -24.66
C SER A 142 3.71 -24.63 -25.62
N LYS A 143 2.40 -24.38 -25.67
CA LYS A 143 1.48 -25.02 -26.63
C LYS A 143 1.79 -24.62 -28.09
N LEU A 144 2.17 -23.36 -28.32
CA LEU A 144 2.41 -22.83 -29.67
C LEU A 144 3.78 -23.21 -30.25
N SER A 145 4.81 -23.32 -29.41
CA SER A 145 6.18 -23.57 -29.86
C SER A 145 6.63 -25.05 -29.77
N GLY A 146 5.87 -25.88 -29.04
CA GLY A 146 6.28 -27.25 -28.69
C GLY A 146 7.40 -27.34 -27.65
N LYS A 147 7.96 -26.23 -27.17
CA LYS A 147 8.97 -26.17 -26.10
C LYS A 147 8.33 -25.89 -24.74
N VAL A 148 8.93 -26.32 -23.63
CA VAL A 148 8.42 -26.05 -22.28
C VAL A 148 8.98 -24.72 -21.78
N TYR A 149 8.13 -23.69 -21.73
CA TYR A 149 8.45 -22.43 -21.07
C TYR A 149 7.91 -22.45 -19.65
N ARG A 150 8.76 -22.09 -18.68
CA ARG A 150 8.38 -21.84 -17.29
C ARG A 150 8.74 -20.41 -16.92
N SER A 151 7.96 -19.80 -16.03
CA SER A 151 8.31 -18.47 -15.53
C SER A 151 9.58 -18.57 -14.67
N ARG A 152 10.43 -17.54 -14.70
CA ARG A 152 11.65 -17.48 -13.86
C ARG A 152 11.29 -17.59 -12.36
N ILE A 153 10.12 -17.06 -12.00
CA ILE A 153 9.51 -17.15 -10.67
C ILE A 153 9.22 -18.60 -10.26
N ASP A 154 8.75 -19.45 -11.18
CA ASP A 154 8.47 -20.88 -10.91
C ASP A 154 9.75 -21.73 -10.87
N ILE A 155 10.86 -21.26 -11.47
CA ILE A 155 12.14 -21.97 -11.53
C ILE A 155 12.96 -21.73 -10.24
N ASP A 156 12.96 -20.49 -9.74
CA ASP A 156 13.70 -20.11 -8.53
C ASP A 156 12.98 -20.52 -7.22
N GLN A 157 11.77 -21.09 -7.30
CA GLN A 157 10.99 -21.51 -6.12
C GLN A 157 11.33 -22.94 -5.66
N SER A 158 11.85 -23.07 -4.45
CA SER A 158 11.84 -24.32 -3.68
C SER A 158 10.40 -24.74 -3.34
N ARG A 159 10.05 -26.00 -3.60
CA ARG A 159 8.75 -26.58 -3.26
C ARG A 159 8.60 -26.72 -1.74
N VAL A 160 8.14 -25.67 -1.08
CA VAL A 160 7.68 -25.76 0.31
C VAL A 160 6.40 -26.59 0.36
N THR A 161 6.30 -27.55 1.27
CA THR A 161 5.05 -28.30 1.40
C THR A 161 3.97 -27.44 2.05
N VAL A 162 2.70 -27.64 1.65
CA VAL A 162 1.55 -26.90 2.20
C VAL A 162 1.48 -27.04 3.73
N SER A 163 1.86 -28.21 4.26
CA SER A 163 1.92 -28.47 5.71
C SER A 163 2.96 -27.60 6.42
N GLU A 164 4.17 -27.49 5.86
CA GLU A 164 5.23 -26.63 6.41
C GLU A 164 4.84 -25.16 6.34
N ALA A 165 4.25 -24.72 5.23
CA ALA A 165 3.77 -23.36 5.08
C ALA A 165 2.68 -23.01 6.12
N PHE A 166 1.74 -23.94 6.35
CA PHE A 166 0.67 -23.76 7.33
C PHE A 166 1.20 -23.75 8.77
N ALA A 167 2.05 -24.70 9.14
CA ALA A 167 2.68 -24.76 10.46
C ALA A 167 3.49 -23.49 10.75
N THR A 168 4.20 -22.99 9.75
CA THR A 168 4.97 -21.75 9.82
C THR A 168 4.07 -20.54 9.98
N ALA A 169 2.97 -20.46 9.20
CA ALA A 169 2.02 -19.35 9.26
C ALA A 169 1.30 -19.26 10.61
N LEU A 170 0.96 -20.40 11.24
CA LEU A 170 0.32 -20.41 12.56
C LEU A 170 1.28 -20.11 13.71
N SER A 171 2.51 -20.64 13.66
CA SER A 171 3.44 -20.57 14.81
C SER A 171 4.23 -19.27 14.88
N ARG A 172 4.68 -18.72 13.73
CA ARG A 172 5.52 -17.51 13.71
C ARG A 172 4.90 -16.28 14.38
N PRO A 173 3.59 -15.98 14.20
CA PRO A 173 2.97 -14.83 14.86
C PRO A 173 3.09 -14.87 16.38
N TRP A 174 2.88 -16.03 17.01
CA TRP A 174 3.00 -16.18 18.46
C TRP A 174 4.44 -16.03 18.95
N ILE A 175 5.39 -16.60 18.20
CA ILE A 175 6.81 -16.47 18.51
C ILE A 175 7.22 -15.00 18.46
N LEU A 176 6.86 -14.28 17.41
CA LEU A 176 7.16 -12.85 17.27
C LEU A 176 6.46 -12.03 18.37
N LEU A 177 5.21 -12.34 18.68
CA LEU A 177 4.45 -11.60 19.70
C LEU A 177 5.09 -11.67 21.09
N PHE A 178 5.57 -12.83 21.52
CA PHE A 178 6.10 -13.01 22.88
C PHE A 178 7.62 -12.90 22.97
N ARG A 179 8.34 -13.09 21.86
CA ARG A 179 9.80 -13.02 21.83
C ARG A 179 10.32 -11.63 21.47
N GLU A 180 9.55 -10.83 20.76
CA GLU A 180 9.92 -9.48 20.38
C GLU A 180 9.16 -8.43 21.21
N PRO A 181 9.82 -7.78 22.19
CA PRO A 181 9.18 -6.80 23.07
C PRO A 181 8.54 -5.63 22.32
N ILE A 182 9.14 -5.21 21.19
CA ILE A 182 8.59 -4.15 20.34
C ILE A 182 7.23 -4.57 19.78
N VAL A 183 7.12 -5.81 19.27
CA VAL A 183 5.87 -6.34 18.71
C VAL A 183 4.82 -6.44 19.82
N PHE A 184 5.18 -7.01 20.98
CA PHE A 184 4.27 -7.13 22.11
C PHE A 184 3.69 -5.78 22.55
N LEU A 185 4.55 -4.79 22.84
CA LEU A 185 4.14 -3.50 23.41
C LEU A 185 3.26 -2.71 22.43
N LEU A 186 3.66 -2.68 21.15
CA LEU A 186 2.91 -1.99 20.12
C LEU A 186 1.60 -2.70 19.79
N SER A 187 1.58 -4.03 19.75
CA SER A 187 0.35 -4.79 19.54
C SER A 187 -0.60 -4.68 20.72
N LEU A 188 -0.08 -4.65 21.96
CA LEU A 188 -0.89 -4.40 23.14
C LEU A 188 -1.51 -3.01 23.10
N TYR A 189 -0.75 -2.00 22.70
CA TYR A 189 -1.27 -0.65 22.54
C TYR A 189 -2.40 -0.59 21.50
N LEU A 190 -2.19 -1.17 20.32
CA LEU A 190 -3.23 -1.25 19.29
C LEU A 190 -4.45 -2.05 19.75
N ALA A 191 -4.23 -3.12 20.53
CA ALA A 191 -5.31 -3.93 21.08
C ALA A 191 -6.15 -3.16 22.11
N ILE A 192 -5.53 -2.37 23.00
CA ILE A 192 -6.24 -1.52 23.96
C ILE A 192 -7.07 -0.45 23.24
N VAL A 193 -6.47 0.25 22.26
CA VAL A 193 -7.16 1.32 21.51
C VAL A 193 -8.33 0.76 20.71
N TYR A 194 -8.12 -0.39 20.04
CA TYR A 194 -9.16 -1.05 19.26
C TYR A 194 -10.24 -1.69 20.13
N GLY A 195 -9.86 -2.32 21.24
CA GLY A 195 -10.79 -2.83 22.24
C GLY A 195 -11.66 -1.72 22.81
N THR A 196 -11.08 -0.54 23.06
CA THR A 196 -11.82 0.66 23.50
C THR A 196 -12.84 1.11 22.45
N LEU A 197 -12.48 1.14 21.16
CA LEU A 197 -13.43 1.43 20.08
C LEU A 197 -14.63 0.47 20.10
N TYR A 198 -14.38 -0.83 20.29
CA TYR A 198 -15.44 -1.83 20.35
C TYR A 198 -16.25 -1.74 21.66
N MET A 199 -15.60 -1.35 22.75
CA MET A 199 -16.28 -1.05 24.01
C MET A 199 -17.32 0.06 23.85
N LEU A 200 -17.09 1.03 22.93
CA LEU A 200 -18.08 2.07 22.63
C LEU A 200 -19.41 1.51 22.12
N PHE A 201 -19.43 0.31 21.51
CA PHE A 201 -20.68 -0.36 21.12
C PHE A 201 -21.54 -0.78 22.31
N GLY A 202 -20.96 -0.97 23.49
CA GLY A 202 -21.72 -1.14 24.73
C GLY A 202 -21.91 0.18 25.48
N ALA A 203 -20.86 0.99 25.55
CA ALA A 203 -20.84 2.21 26.35
C ALA A 203 -21.77 3.30 25.82
N PHE A 204 -21.82 3.52 24.49
CA PHE A 204 -22.68 4.56 23.92
C PHE A 204 -24.16 4.22 24.05
N PRO A 205 -24.64 2.99 23.74
CA PRO A 205 -25.99 2.58 24.07
C PRO A 205 -26.32 2.73 25.55
N PHE A 206 -25.40 2.37 26.45
CA PHE A 206 -25.63 2.55 27.89
C PHE A 206 -25.80 4.02 28.28
N VAL A 207 -24.90 4.91 27.83
CA VAL A 207 -24.94 6.34 28.19
C VAL A 207 -26.12 7.07 27.52
N TYR A 208 -26.32 6.87 26.22
CA TYR A 208 -27.28 7.66 25.44
C TYR A 208 -28.66 7.03 25.38
N GLN A 209 -28.77 5.70 25.25
CA GLN A 209 -30.08 5.05 25.16
C GLN A 209 -30.65 4.73 26.55
N LEU A 210 -29.86 4.09 27.43
CA LEU A 210 -30.37 3.68 28.74
C LEU A 210 -30.52 4.85 29.72
N ILE A 211 -29.50 5.71 29.85
CA ILE A 211 -29.51 6.79 30.85
C ILE A 211 -30.21 8.05 30.34
N ARG A 212 -29.93 8.48 29.10
CA ARG A 212 -30.57 9.67 28.51
C ARG A 212 -31.91 9.38 27.83
N GLY A 213 -32.28 8.12 27.63
CA GLY A 213 -33.56 7.73 27.03
C GLY A 213 -33.66 7.96 25.52
N TRP A 214 -32.53 8.05 24.80
CA TRP A 214 -32.57 8.20 23.34
C TRP A 214 -32.96 6.89 22.65
N ASN A 215 -33.63 6.99 21.50
CA ASN A 215 -33.90 5.82 20.68
C ASN A 215 -32.61 5.26 20.04
N GLU A 216 -32.69 4.05 19.49
CA GLU A 216 -31.52 3.33 18.95
C GLU A 216 -30.79 4.10 17.84
N GLY A 217 -31.54 4.69 16.90
CA GLY A 217 -30.97 5.47 15.79
C GLY A 217 -30.23 6.72 16.27
N ILE A 218 -30.87 7.55 17.11
CA ILE A 218 -30.26 8.77 17.66
C ILE A 218 -29.08 8.41 18.57
N GLY A 219 -29.17 7.34 19.36
CA GLY A 219 -28.05 6.82 20.15
C GLY A 219 -26.84 6.45 19.28
N GLY A 220 -27.07 5.89 18.09
CA GLY A 220 -26.03 5.59 17.11
C GLY A 220 -25.28 6.83 16.60
N LEU A 221 -25.92 8.01 16.55
CA LEU A 221 -25.28 9.25 16.10
C LEU A 221 -24.13 9.72 17.00
N ALA A 222 -24.01 9.19 18.22
CA ALA A 222 -22.86 9.46 19.09
C ALA A 222 -21.51 9.07 18.44
N PHE A 223 -21.51 8.12 17.51
CA PHE A 223 -20.33 7.74 16.74
C PHE A 223 -19.86 8.80 15.75
N LEU A 224 -20.67 9.82 15.42
CA LEU A 224 -20.26 10.92 14.54
C LEU A 224 -19.07 11.72 15.08
N GLY A 225 -18.96 11.87 16.41
CA GLY A 225 -17.78 12.49 17.01
C GLY A 225 -16.50 11.73 16.66
N VAL A 226 -16.54 10.41 16.76
CA VAL A 226 -15.43 9.52 16.36
C VAL A 226 -15.17 9.62 14.86
N LEU A 227 -16.22 9.67 14.03
CA LEU A 227 -16.10 9.82 12.56
C LEU A 227 -15.32 11.08 12.18
N VAL A 228 -15.71 12.23 12.75
CA VAL A 228 -15.08 13.52 12.46
C VAL A 228 -13.60 13.47 12.83
N GLY A 229 -13.27 12.90 13.99
CA GLY A 229 -11.88 12.68 14.39
C GLY A 229 -11.08 11.82 13.39
N MET A 230 -11.66 10.70 12.96
CA MET A 230 -11.04 9.79 11.99
C MET A 230 -10.78 10.45 10.64
N LEU A 231 -11.74 11.22 10.12
CA LEU A 231 -11.60 11.92 8.84
C LEU A 231 -10.52 13.00 8.90
N ILE A 232 -10.46 13.77 10.00
CA ILE A 232 -9.39 14.75 10.24
C ILE A 232 -8.02 14.06 10.29
N ALA A 233 -7.92 12.94 11.00
CA ALA A 233 -6.67 12.17 11.07
C ALA A 233 -6.24 11.60 9.73
N ALA A 234 -7.18 11.07 8.94
CA ALA A 234 -6.88 10.56 7.59
C ALA A 234 -6.36 11.67 6.67
N ALA A 235 -7.01 12.84 6.66
CA ALA A 235 -6.57 13.98 5.85
C ALA A 235 -5.18 14.47 6.26
N LEU A 236 -4.93 14.60 7.57
CA LEU A 236 -3.62 15.01 8.09
C LEU A 236 -2.54 13.94 7.86
N ASN A 237 -2.89 12.65 7.90
CA ASN A 237 -1.95 11.57 7.60
C ASN A 237 -1.51 11.60 6.13
N ILE A 238 -2.44 11.82 5.19
CA ILE A 238 -2.12 11.98 3.77
C ILE A 238 -1.21 13.20 3.56
N PHE A 239 -1.52 14.32 4.23
CA PHE A 239 -0.71 15.53 4.16
C PHE A 239 0.70 15.33 4.73
N ASP A 240 0.84 14.72 5.92
CA ASP A 240 2.13 14.39 6.53
C ASP A 240 2.94 13.44 5.66
N ASN A 241 2.29 12.42 5.08
CA ASN A 241 2.95 11.46 4.22
C ASN A 241 3.53 12.14 2.97
N ASN A 242 2.74 12.99 2.30
CA ASN A 242 3.19 13.69 1.09
C ASN A 242 4.24 14.76 1.38
N ARG A 243 4.11 15.50 2.48
CA ARG A 243 4.98 16.66 2.78
C ARG A 243 6.26 16.27 3.51
N ARG A 244 6.20 15.31 4.43
CA ARG A 244 7.32 14.93 5.32
C ARG A 244 7.91 13.59 4.93
N TYR A 245 7.08 12.54 4.83
CA TYR A 245 7.59 11.17 4.67
C TYR A 245 8.17 10.90 3.28
N ILE A 246 7.48 11.26 2.19
CA ILE A 246 7.97 11.03 0.83
C ILE A 246 9.31 11.74 0.58
N PRO A 247 9.50 13.03 0.90
CA PRO A 247 10.80 13.68 0.72
C PRO A 247 11.89 13.09 1.60
N LEU A 248 11.56 12.68 2.82
CA LEU A 248 12.51 12.01 3.71
C LEU A 248 12.93 10.64 3.17
N ALA A 249 11.98 9.87 2.62
CA ALA A 249 12.26 8.61 1.96
C ALA A 249 13.17 8.81 0.74
N LYS A 250 12.93 9.85 -0.08
CA LYS A 250 13.83 10.20 -1.19
C LYS A 250 15.25 10.54 -0.72
N LYS A 251 15.41 11.29 0.38
CA LYS A 251 16.73 11.58 0.97
C LYS A 251 17.48 10.33 1.46
N HIS A 252 16.77 9.25 1.74
CA HIS A 252 17.34 7.97 2.15
C HIS A 252 17.29 6.92 1.03
N HIS A 253 17.20 7.33 -0.25
CA HIS A 253 17.13 6.42 -1.41
C HIS A 253 16.02 5.35 -1.28
N GLY A 254 14.89 5.70 -0.67
CA GLY A 254 13.77 4.79 -0.42
C GLY A 254 13.85 3.99 0.89
N PHE A 255 15.00 3.99 1.57
CA PHE A 255 15.25 3.24 2.80
C PHE A 255 15.18 4.14 4.05
N ALA A 256 14.06 4.85 4.23
CA ALA A 256 13.86 5.66 5.43
C ALA A 256 13.86 4.80 6.71
N PRO A 257 14.42 5.31 7.83
CA PRO A 257 14.35 4.60 9.10
C PRO A 257 12.90 4.42 9.56
N PRO A 258 12.51 3.26 10.12
CA PRO A 258 11.14 3.01 10.55
C PRO A 258 10.60 4.06 11.54
N GLU A 259 11.47 4.64 12.38
CA GLU A 259 11.15 5.71 13.33
C GLU A 259 10.52 6.95 12.68
N ALA A 260 10.78 7.18 11.39
CA ALA A 260 10.17 8.26 10.63
C ALA A 260 8.63 8.16 10.56
N ARG A 261 8.05 6.97 10.81
CA ARG A 261 6.61 6.71 10.83
C ARG A 261 5.92 7.13 12.14
N LEU A 262 6.65 7.24 13.25
CA LEU A 262 6.09 7.43 14.60
C LEU A 262 5.61 8.85 14.98
N PRO A 263 6.09 9.97 14.39
CA PRO A 263 5.68 11.31 14.84
C PRO A 263 4.16 11.56 14.84
N PRO A 264 3.37 11.15 13.83
CA PRO A 264 1.92 11.25 13.91
C PRO A 264 1.31 10.44 15.06
N SER A 265 1.86 9.26 15.35
CA SER A 265 1.42 8.42 16.47
C SER A 265 1.73 9.02 17.84
N MET A 266 2.76 9.86 17.97
CA MET A 266 3.04 10.58 19.22
C MET A 266 1.93 11.60 19.52
N ILE A 267 1.47 12.33 18.50
CA ILE A 267 0.34 13.27 18.62
C ILE A 267 -0.94 12.50 18.92
N GLY A 268 -1.19 11.42 18.16
CA GLY A 268 -2.38 10.59 18.38
C GLY A 268 -2.39 9.95 19.76
N GLY A 269 -1.22 9.55 20.27
CA GLY A 269 -1.10 8.94 21.58
C GLY A 269 -1.51 9.87 22.71
N ILE A 270 -1.25 11.17 22.60
CA ILE A 270 -1.73 12.17 23.56
C ILE A 270 -3.23 12.46 23.37
N ALA A 271 -3.72 12.49 22.13
CA ALA A 271 -5.11 12.81 21.83
C ALA A 271 -6.11 11.75 22.33
N ILE A 272 -5.75 10.46 22.28
CA ILE A 272 -6.61 9.35 22.75
C ILE A 272 -7.04 9.52 24.23
N PRO A 273 -6.12 9.60 25.21
CA PRO A 273 -6.50 9.74 26.62
C PRO A 273 -7.21 11.06 26.88
N ILE A 274 -6.87 12.15 26.19
CA ILE A 274 -7.62 13.42 26.29
C ILE A 274 -9.09 13.19 25.90
N GLY A 275 -9.35 12.52 24.79
CA GLY A 275 -10.73 12.21 24.37
C GLY A 275 -11.45 11.28 25.33
N LEU A 276 -10.78 10.24 25.83
CA LEU A 276 -11.39 9.28 26.75
C LEU A 276 -11.71 9.89 28.11
N PHE A 277 -10.80 10.67 28.71
CA PHE A 277 -11.08 11.37 29.98
C PHE A 277 -12.13 12.46 29.80
N TRP A 278 -12.10 13.20 28.68
CA TRP A 278 -13.13 14.16 28.36
C TRP A 278 -14.50 13.45 28.31
N PHE A 279 -14.63 12.35 27.57
CA PHE A 279 -15.88 11.59 27.51
C PHE A 279 -16.33 11.11 28.90
N ALA A 280 -15.41 10.53 29.67
CA ALA A 280 -15.70 9.98 31.00
C ALA A 280 -16.31 11.00 31.96
N TRP A 281 -15.88 12.26 31.89
CA TRP A 281 -16.33 13.32 32.80
C TRP A 281 -17.34 14.29 32.20
N THR A 282 -17.76 14.09 30.94
CA THR A 282 -18.80 14.90 30.29
C THR A 282 -20.05 14.11 29.90
N ASN A 283 -20.06 12.81 30.14
CA ASN A 283 -21.19 11.93 29.83
C ASN A 283 -22.40 12.06 30.79
N TYR A 284 -22.37 13.01 31.73
CA TYR A 284 -23.50 13.33 32.62
C TYR A 284 -24.76 13.72 31.84
N PRO A 285 -25.96 13.24 32.25
CA PRO A 285 -27.22 13.69 31.65
C PRO A 285 -27.46 15.20 31.75
N SER A 286 -26.96 15.84 32.81
CA SER A 286 -27.05 17.29 33.05
C SER A 286 -26.20 18.13 32.10
N ILE A 287 -25.12 17.55 31.55
CA ILE A 287 -24.27 18.23 30.58
C ILE A 287 -24.86 18.04 29.19
N HIS A 288 -24.80 19.11 28.38
CA HIS A 288 -25.25 19.07 26.99
C HIS A 288 -24.52 17.93 26.24
N TRP A 289 -25.30 17.03 25.62
CA TRP A 289 -24.82 15.80 24.98
C TRP A 289 -23.70 16.03 23.96
N LEU A 290 -23.65 17.20 23.34
CA LEU A 290 -22.61 17.56 22.38
C LEU A 290 -21.22 17.53 23.01
N ALA A 291 -21.08 17.85 24.30
CA ALA A 291 -19.79 17.83 24.99
C ALA A 291 -19.18 16.42 25.03
N SER A 292 -19.99 15.40 25.32
CA SER A 292 -19.54 14.00 25.35
C SER A 292 -19.38 13.41 23.94
N ILE A 293 -20.19 13.83 22.96
CA ILE A 293 -19.98 13.43 21.56
C ILE A 293 -18.70 14.06 20.99
N ALA A 294 -18.44 15.33 21.28
CA ALA A 294 -17.25 16.04 20.82
C ALA A 294 -15.96 15.41 21.37
N ALA A 295 -16.00 14.80 22.55
CA ALA A 295 -14.88 14.02 23.09
C ALA A 295 -14.49 12.82 22.21
N GLY A 296 -15.42 12.34 21.36
CA GLY A 296 -15.13 11.33 20.34
C GLY A 296 -14.15 11.81 19.26
N VAL A 297 -14.05 13.12 19.01
CA VAL A 297 -13.15 13.70 17.99
C VAL A 297 -11.68 13.44 18.31
N PRO A 298 -11.13 13.87 19.46
CA PRO A 298 -9.73 13.56 19.81
C PRO A 298 -9.46 12.06 19.93
N PHE A 299 -10.43 11.25 20.37
CA PHE A 299 -10.29 9.79 20.41
C PHE A 299 -10.16 9.19 19.00
N GLY A 300 -11.10 9.48 18.09
CA GLY A 300 -11.08 8.99 16.72
C GLY A 300 -9.86 9.49 15.95
N PHE A 301 -9.48 10.75 16.18
CA PHE A 301 -8.27 11.36 15.62
C PHE A 301 -7.01 10.59 16.05
N GLY A 302 -6.84 10.42 17.35
CA GLY A 302 -5.65 9.76 17.87
C GLY A 302 -5.59 8.27 17.52
N MET A 303 -6.75 7.60 17.49
CA MET A 303 -6.84 6.19 17.10
C MET A 303 -6.27 5.94 15.71
N VAL A 304 -6.67 6.72 14.69
CA VAL A 304 -6.17 6.53 13.31
C VAL A 304 -4.67 6.81 13.22
N LEU A 305 -4.17 7.88 13.85
CA LEU A 305 -2.75 8.23 13.79
C LEU A 305 -1.84 7.21 14.50
N VAL A 306 -2.27 6.71 15.65
CA VAL A 306 -1.57 5.65 16.37
C VAL A 306 -1.62 4.36 15.54
N PHE A 307 -2.79 3.98 15.05
CA PHE A 307 -2.96 2.73 14.33
C PHE A 307 -2.10 2.67 13.08
N LEU A 308 -2.16 3.69 12.21
CA LEU A 308 -1.40 3.70 10.98
C LEU A 308 0.10 3.85 11.21
N GLY A 309 0.53 4.75 12.09
CA GLY A 309 1.96 4.94 12.32
C GLY A 309 2.62 3.73 13.01
N VAL A 310 1.93 3.08 13.95
CA VAL A 310 2.41 1.84 14.59
C VAL A 310 2.41 0.66 13.63
N MET A 311 1.35 0.48 12.83
CA MET A 311 1.31 -0.57 11.79
C MET A 311 2.45 -0.42 10.79
N ASN A 312 2.66 0.79 10.26
CA ASN A 312 3.75 1.07 9.33
C ASN A 312 5.13 0.88 9.98
N TYR A 313 5.30 1.31 11.23
CA TYR A 313 6.53 1.07 11.97
C TYR A 313 6.84 -0.42 12.16
N LEU A 314 5.82 -1.25 12.44
CA LEU A 314 5.98 -2.70 12.58
C LEU A 314 6.35 -3.36 11.24
N ILE A 315 5.75 -2.92 10.14
CA ILE A 315 6.09 -3.39 8.79
C ILE A 315 7.55 -3.04 8.46
N ASP A 316 7.92 -1.78 8.62
CA ASP A 316 9.23 -1.26 8.26
C ASP A 316 10.34 -1.81 9.20
N SER A 317 10.02 -2.11 10.47
CA SER A 317 10.98 -2.70 11.43
C SER A 317 11.21 -4.20 11.26
N TYR A 318 10.28 -4.91 10.63
CA TYR A 318 10.31 -6.37 10.47
C TYR A 318 10.03 -6.77 9.03
N THR A 319 10.59 -6.08 8.04
CA THR A 319 10.26 -6.21 6.61
C THR A 319 10.14 -7.66 6.12
N ILE A 320 11.11 -8.52 6.44
CA ILE A 320 11.11 -9.96 6.09
C ILE A 320 10.07 -10.80 6.85
N TYR A 321 9.60 -10.33 8.00
CA TYR A 321 8.62 -10.98 8.86
C TYR A 321 7.28 -10.21 8.94
N ALA A 322 7.08 -9.21 8.08
CA ALA A 322 6.01 -8.22 8.22
C ALA A 322 4.62 -8.87 8.25
N ALA A 323 4.37 -9.87 7.39
CA ALA A 323 3.12 -10.62 7.38
C ALA A 323 2.85 -11.32 8.72
N SER A 324 3.86 -11.94 9.33
CA SER A 324 3.72 -12.63 10.63
C SER A 324 3.54 -11.65 11.79
N VAL A 325 4.20 -10.49 11.75
CA VAL A 325 4.00 -9.42 12.74
C VAL A 325 2.60 -8.81 12.64
N LEU A 326 2.12 -8.55 11.42
CA LEU A 326 0.75 -8.06 11.19
C LEU A 326 -0.30 -9.08 11.64
N ALA A 327 -0.06 -10.38 11.41
CA ALA A 327 -0.92 -11.44 11.92
C ALA A 327 -0.95 -11.46 13.45
N ALA A 328 0.22 -11.40 14.11
CA ALA A 328 0.34 -11.36 15.56
C ALA A 328 -0.45 -10.17 16.16
N ASN A 329 -0.25 -9.00 15.57
CA ASN A 329 -0.96 -7.79 15.94
C ASN A 329 -2.47 -7.92 15.74
N SER A 330 -2.90 -8.50 14.63
CA SER A 330 -4.32 -8.70 14.33
C SER A 330 -4.99 -9.65 15.34
N VAL A 331 -4.31 -10.72 15.76
CA VAL A 331 -4.82 -11.66 16.77
C VAL A 331 -5.06 -10.95 18.10
N LEU A 332 -4.03 -10.29 18.66
CA LEU A 332 -4.15 -9.63 19.97
C LEU A 332 -5.23 -8.54 19.95
N ARG A 333 -5.28 -7.76 18.87
CA ARG A 333 -6.29 -6.74 18.64
C ARG A 333 -7.71 -7.31 18.57
N SER A 334 -7.88 -8.43 17.88
CA SER A 334 -9.19 -9.09 17.75
C SER A 334 -9.66 -9.69 19.07
N LEU A 335 -8.74 -10.22 19.88
CA LEU A 335 -9.05 -10.70 21.23
C LEU A 335 -9.61 -9.58 22.12
N PHE A 336 -8.99 -8.40 22.10
CA PHE A 336 -9.49 -7.25 22.86
C PHE A 336 -10.81 -6.71 22.31
N GLY A 337 -10.95 -6.65 20.97
CA GLY A 337 -12.20 -6.28 20.31
C GLY A 337 -13.37 -7.22 20.64
N ALA A 338 -13.08 -8.52 20.86
CA ALA A 338 -14.07 -9.50 21.30
C ALA A 338 -14.34 -9.44 22.81
N ALA A 339 -13.30 -9.24 23.64
CA ALA A 339 -13.40 -9.28 25.09
C ALA A 339 -14.09 -8.04 25.68
N PHE A 340 -13.73 -6.84 25.21
CA PHE A 340 -14.19 -5.58 25.82
C PHE A 340 -15.72 -5.46 25.86
N PRO A 341 -16.45 -5.70 24.74
CA PRO A 341 -17.91 -5.66 24.75
C PRO A 341 -18.59 -6.61 25.74
N LEU A 342 -17.98 -7.76 26.04
CA LEU A 342 -18.60 -8.80 26.89
C LEU A 342 -18.79 -8.34 28.34
N PHE A 343 -17.87 -7.52 28.85
CA PHE A 343 -17.94 -7.02 30.23
C PHE A 343 -18.38 -5.54 30.31
N THR A 344 -18.50 -4.82 29.19
CA THR A 344 -18.85 -3.39 29.20
C THR A 344 -20.11 -3.11 30.01
N ARG A 345 -21.19 -3.87 29.81
CA ARG A 345 -22.45 -3.60 30.50
C ARG A 345 -22.31 -3.73 32.01
N TYR A 346 -21.79 -4.86 32.49
CA TYR A 346 -21.56 -5.11 33.92
C TYR A 346 -20.64 -4.06 34.53
N MET A 347 -19.57 -3.68 33.83
CA MET A 347 -18.65 -2.63 34.27
C MET A 347 -19.35 -1.28 34.45
N TYR A 348 -20.26 -0.90 33.55
CA TYR A 348 -21.00 0.36 33.62
C TYR A 348 -22.09 0.35 34.70
N GLU A 349 -22.70 -0.81 34.97
CA GLU A 349 -23.69 -0.99 36.05
C GLU A 349 -23.03 -0.89 37.44
N ASP A 350 -21.86 -1.52 37.62
CA ASP A 350 -21.19 -1.59 38.94
C ASP A 350 -20.33 -0.37 39.27
N LEU A 351 -19.53 0.13 38.31
CA LEU A 351 -18.61 1.25 38.54
C LEU A 351 -19.25 2.62 38.24
N GLY A 352 -20.39 2.62 37.56
CA GLY A 352 -21.03 3.82 37.05
C GLY A 352 -20.33 4.41 35.82
N ILE A 353 -21.02 5.33 35.15
CA ILE A 353 -20.62 5.84 33.82
C ILE A 353 -19.27 6.56 33.78
N HIS A 354 -18.84 7.17 34.88
CA HIS A 354 -17.60 7.96 34.91
C HIS A 354 -16.38 7.05 35.07
N TRP A 355 -16.37 6.21 36.10
CA TRP A 355 -15.25 5.32 36.38
C TRP A 355 -15.13 4.21 35.33
N ALA A 356 -16.25 3.64 34.88
CA ALA A 356 -16.25 2.66 33.79
C ALA A 356 -15.63 3.23 32.50
N SER A 357 -15.95 4.49 32.16
CA SER A 357 -15.36 5.17 31.00
C SER A 357 -13.89 5.58 31.21
N SER A 358 -13.44 5.71 32.46
CA SER A 358 -12.07 6.11 32.80
C SER A 358 -11.06 4.95 32.72
N ILE A 359 -11.50 3.70 32.88
CA ILE A 359 -10.63 2.51 32.79
C ILE A 359 -9.85 2.47 31.46
N PRO A 360 -10.48 2.49 30.28
CA PRO A 360 -9.73 2.51 29.02
C PRO A 360 -8.89 3.79 28.86
N ALA A 361 -9.29 4.91 29.49
CA ALA A 361 -8.50 6.14 29.47
C ALA A 361 -7.16 5.96 30.20
N PHE A 362 -7.16 5.31 31.36
CA PHE A 362 -5.93 4.98 32.09
C PHE A 362 -5.07 3.96 31.35
N LEU A 363 -5.68 2.94 30.73
CA LEU A 363 -4.95 1.97 29.91
C LEU A 363 -4.29 2.65 28.70
N ALA A 364 -5.01 3.53 28.00
CA ALA A 364 -4.45 4.30 26.90
C ALA A 364 -3.35 5.26 27.38
N LEU A 365 -3.52 5.89 28.54
CA LEU A 365 -2.53 6.77 29.15
C LEU A 365 -1.22 6.02 29.45
N ALA A 366 -1.31 4.78 29.97
CA ALA A 366 -0.15 3.94 30.24
C ALA A 366 0.64 3.59 28.97
N CYS A 367 -0.01 3.58 27.80
CA CYS A 367 0.63 3.32 26.52
C CYS A 367 1.21 4.57 25.83
N VAL A 368 0.88 5.79 26.29
CA VAL A 368 1.37 7.06 25.72
C VAL A 368 2.90 7.10 25.58
N PRO A 369 3.71 6.61 26.53
CA PRO A 369 5.16 6.66 26.38
C PRO A 369 5.71 5.80 25.25
N PHE A 370 5.00 4.77 24.77
CA PHE A 370 5.57 3.77 23.86
C PHE A 370 6.05 4.37 22.52
N PRO A 371 5.26 5.18 21.78
CA PRO A 371 5.75 5.82 20.55
C PRO A 371 6.94 6.77 20.79
N PHE A 372 6.97 7.48 21.93
CA PHE A 372 8.05 8.41 22.26
C PHE A 372 9.36 7.67 22.57
N LEU A 373 9.27 6.57 23.34
CA LEU A 373 10.39 5.72 23.67
C LEU A 373 10.98 5.06 22.41
N LEU A 374 10.13 4.58 21.51
CA LEU A 374 10.57 3.97 20.25
C LEU A 374 11.07 5.01 19.25
N PHE A 375 10.56 6.24 19.24
CA PHE A 375 11.13 7.30 18.41
C PHE A 375 12.56 7.65 18.82
N LYS A 376 12.84 7.70 20.14
CA LYS A 376 14.17 8.05 20.65
C LYS A 376 15.14 6.87 20.71
N TYR A 377 14.66 5.69 21.11
CA TYR A 377 15.49 4.51 21.40
C TYR A 377 15.22 3.32 20.48
N GLY A 378 14.32 3.44 19.50
CA GLY A 378 13.90 2.35 18.61
C GLY A 378 15.07 1.62 17.95
N ALA A 379 16.00 2.35 17.34
CA ALA A 379 17.18 1.78 16.70
C ALA A 379 18.07 0.99 17.67
N THR A 380 18.14 1.41 18.94
CA THR A 380 18.93 0.69 19.96
C THR A 380 18.21 -0.57 20.44
N ILE A 381 16.88 -0.50 20.59
CA ILE A 381 16.06 -1.62 21.02
C ILE A 381 16.01 -2.68 19.90
N ARG A 382 15.85 -2.28 18.63
CA ARG A 382 15.84 -3.20 17.47
C ARG A 382 17.12 -4.01 17.33
N LYS A 383 18.29 -3.43 17.63
CA LYS A 383 19.55 -4.17 17.60
C LYS A 383 19.63 -5.29 18.63
N LYS A 384 18.85 -5.22 19.71
CA LYS A 384 18.75 -6.25 20.75
C LYS A 384 17.69 -7.32 20.42
N CYS A 385 16.80 -7.01 19.48
CA CYS A 385 15.72 -7.85 18.99
C CYS A 385 16.25 -8.75 17.86
N LYS A 386 16.13 -10.08 18.00
CA LYS A 386 16.72 -11.02 17.03
C LYS A 386 16.12 -10.85 15.64
N PHE A 387 14.79 -10.90 15.54
CA PHE A 387 14.09 -10.85 14.25
C PHE A 387 14.15 -9.46 13.62
N ALA A 388 14.20 -8.40 14.42
CA ALA A 388 14.38 -7.04 13.92
C ALA A 388 15.80 -6.80 13.42
N ALA A 389 16.82 -7.31 14.12
CA ALA A 389 18.21 -7.23 13.69
C ALA A 389 18.45 -8.04 12.41
N ASP A 390 17.85 -9.23 12.30
CA ASP A 390 17.89 -10.04 11.08
C ASP A 390 17.25 -9.29 9.89
N ALA A 391 16.11 -8.61 10.11
CA ALA A 391 15.46 -7.78 9.10
C ALA A 391 16.31 -6.57 8.70
N GLU A 392 16.93 -5.87 9.66
CA GLU A 392 17.80 -4.73 9.39
C GLU A 392 19.05 -5.15 8.60
N ALA A 393 19.68 -6.28 8.97
CA ALA A 393 20.83 -6.83 8.27
C ALA A 393 20.49 -7.20 6.82
N PHE A 394 19.30 -7.76 6.59
CA PHE A 394 18.80 -8.05 5.25
C PHE A 394 18.61 -6.77 4.42
N MET A 395 17.94 -5.75 4.98
CA MET A 395 17.72 -4.47 4.29
C MET A 395 19.03 -3.76 3.95
N ARG A 396 20.04 -3.83 4.83
CA ARG A 396 21.38 -3.27 4.58
C ARG A 396 22.06 -3.95 3.40
N ARG A 397 22.04 -5.28 3.32
CA ARG A 397 22.59 -6.02 2.17
C ARG A 397 21.90 -5.64 0.87
N LEU A 398 20.58 -5.46 0.92
CA LEU A 398 19.79 -5.08 -0.25
C LEU A 398 20.16 -3.66 -0.71
N GLN A 399 20.33 -2.73 0.24
CA GLN A 399 20.80 -1.37 -0.03
C GLN A 399 22.23 -1.35 -0.60
N GLU A 400 23.14 -2.15 -0.07
CA GLU A 400 24.50 -2.30 -0.59
C GLU A 400 24.48 -2.84 -2.04
N SER A 401 23.67 -3.86 -2.31
CA SER A 401 23.52 -4.43 -3.65
C SER A 401 22.91 -3.45 -4.65
N SER A 402 21.94 -2.63 -4.23
CA SER A 402 21.33 -1.62 -5.09
C SER A 402 22.32 -0.51 -5.41
N LEU A 403 23.11 -0.05 -4.42
CA LEU A 403 24.13 0.97 -4.63
C LEU A 403 25.23 0.47 -5.57
N GLN A 404 25.68 -0.78 -5.41
CA GLN A 404 26.64 -1.41 -6.32
C GLN A 404 26.09 -1.49 -7.75
N GLN A 405 24.82 -1.88 -7.93
CA GLN A 405 24.19 -1.90 -9.26
C GLN A 405 24.10 -0.49 -9.87
N THR A 406 23.79 0.53 -9.06
CA THR A 406 23.77 1.92 -9.52
C THR A 406 25.17 2.40 -9.90
N GLU A 407 26.19 2.08 -9.11
CA GLU A 407 27.60 2.42 -9.41
C GLU A 407 28.10 1.71 -10.67
N GLU A 408 27.78 0.43 -10.85
CA GLU A 408 28.12 -0.32 -12.07
C GLU A 408 27.40 0.23 -13.31
N ALA A 409 26.13 0.63 -13.17
CA ALA A 409 25.38 1.25 -14.26
C ALA A 409 25.94 2.64 -14.63
N LEU A 410 26.36 3.43 -13.64
CA LEU A 410 27.00 4.72 -13.88
C LEU A 410 28.36 4.55 -14.58
N LYS A 411 29.19 3.60 -14.14
CA LYS A 411 30.47 3.29 -14.81
C LYS A 411 30.27 2.86 -16.26
N LYS A 412 29.30 1.98 -16.52
CA LYS A 412 28.98 1.59 -17.90
C LYS A 412 28.49 2.75 -18.75
N ALA A 413 27.73 3.67 -18.17
CA ALA A 413 27.27 4.85 -18.89
C ALA A 413 28.42 5.84 -19.17
N GLU A 414 29.39 5.95 -18.25
CA GLU A 414 30.62 6.73 -18.45
C GLU A 414 31.49 6.08 -19.53
N GLU A 415 31.67 4.75 -19.52
CA GLU A 415 32.38 4.00 -20.56
C GLU A 415 31.71 4.14 -21.95
N GLU A 416 30.37 4.06 -22.02
CA GLU A 416 29.61 4.28 -23.27
C GLU A 416 29.63 5.75 -23.76
N GLU A 417 29.92 6.72 -22.89
CA GLU A 417 30.14 8.12 -23.28
C GLU A 417 31.57 8.33 -23.79
N GLU A 418 32.58 7.75 -23.13
CA GLU A 418 33.97 7.78 -23.59
C GLU A 418 34.12 7.10 -24.96
N GLU A 419 33.50 5.93 -25.18
CA GLU A 419 33.52 5.26 -26.49
C GLU A 419 32.87 6.11 -27.61
N LYS A 420 31.81 6.88 -27.29
CA LYS A 420 31.17 7.76 -28.28
C LYS A 420 31.99 9.00 -28.59
N GLU A 421 32.68 9.56 -27.60
CA GLU A 421 33.60 10.68 -27.82
C GLU A 421 34.80 10.22 -28.65
N GLU A 422 35.33 9.02 -28.43
CA GLU A 422 36.39 8.42 -29.26
C GLU A 422 35.93 8.13 -30.70
N GLU A 423 34.72 7.59 -30.91
CA GLU A 423 34.15 7.37 -32.25
C GLU A 423 33.89 8.69 -33.01
N GLU A 424 33.48 9.76 -32.32
CA GLU A 424 33.31 11.09 -32.94
C GLU A 424 34.66 11.72 -33.32
N GLU A 425 35.72 11.57 -32.51
CA GLU A 425 37.07 12.04 -32.83
C GLU A 425 37.68 11.28 -34.02
N GLU A 426 37.56 9.94 -34.07
CA GLU A 426 38.02 9.14 -35.21
C GLU A 426 37.26 9.48 -36.50
N GLY A 427 35.95 9.77 -36.40
CA GLY A 427 35.13 10.19 -37.54
C GLY A 427 35.51 11.57 -38.09
N GLU A 428 35.89 12.52 -37.23
CA GLU A 428 36.40 13.83 -37.64
C GLU A 428 37.80 13.73 -38.28
N GLU A 429 38.69 12.89 -37.75
CA GLU A 429 40.02 12.67 -38.33
C GLU A 429 39.95 12.00 -39.71
N ALA A 430 39.11 10.97 -39.88
CA ALA A 430 38.89 10.32 -41.18
C ALA A 430 38.31 11.28 -42.22
N SER A 431 37.42 12.19 -41.79
CA SER A 431 36.84 13.22 -42.66
C SER A 431 37.87 14.27 -43.10
N ARG A 432 38.82 14.63 -42.22
CA ARG A 432 39.94 15.53 -42.55
C ARG A 432 40.94 14.87 -43.51
N GLU A 433 41.21 13.59 -43.34
CA GLU A 433 42.12 12.84 -44.22
C GLU A 433 41.52 12.61 -45.63
N PHE A 434 40.18 12.51 -45.73
CA PHE A 434 39.47 12.41 -47.01
C PHE A 434 39.37 13.75 -47.75
N GLY A 435 39.12 14.85 -47.04
CA GLY A 435 39.05 16.20 -47.62
C GLY A 435 40.37 16.68 -48.24
N LEU A 436 41.52 16.25 -47.71
CA LEU A 436 42.83 16.55 -48.28
C LEU A 436 43.12 15.81 -49.60
N LYS A 437 42.36 14.76 -49.95
CA LYS A 437 42.53 13.99 -51.21
C LYS A 437 41.67 14.52 -52.36
N GLU A 438 40.59 15.26 -52.09
CA GLU A 438 39.70 15.79 -53.14
C GLU A 438 40.21 17.11 -53.75
N ASP A 439 41.01 17.90 -53.02
CA ASP A 439 41.53 19.18 -53.50
C ASP A 439 42.69 19.04 -54.53
N GLU A 440 43.22 17.83 -54.76
CA GLU A 440 44.26 17.59 -55.78
C GLU A 440 43.68 17.31 -57.19
N LYS A 441 42.36 17.18 -57.36
CA LYS A 441 41.74 16.78 -58.65
C LYS A 441 40.53 17.62 -59.08
N ALA A 442 40.67 18.93 -59.23
CA ALA A 442 39.69 19.70 -60.02
C ALA A 442 40.27 20.99 -60.60
N GLY A 443 40.73 20.94 -61.85
CA GLY A 443 41.06 22.13 -62.63
C GLY A 443 40.87 21.92 -64.13
N GLN A 444 39.70 22.29 -64.66
CA GLN A 444 39.48 23.00 -65.95
C GLN A 444 37.99 22.99 -66.40
N PRO A 445 37.44 24.06 -67.02
CA PRO A 445 36.03 24.12 -67.46
C PRO A 445 35.82 24.16 -68.99
N GLY A 446 34.67 23.65 -69.47
CA GLY A 446 34.11 23.87 -70.82
C GLY A 446 32.64 23.41 -70.86
N SER A 447 31.67 24.31 -70.99
CA SER A 447 31.02 24.88 -72.21
C SER A 447 29.88 24.02 -72.78
N ALA A 448 28.69 24.63 -72.79
CA ALA A 448 27.36 24.12 -73.11
C ALA A 448 27.08 23.94 -74.62
N ASP A 449 26.08 23.10 -74.98
CA ASP A 449 24.94 23.51 -75.82
C ASP A 449 23.77 22.50 -75.75
N GLU A 450 22.53 23.00 -75.87
CA GLU A 450 21.25 22.30 -75.70
C GLU A 450 20.48 22.07 -77.03
N GLY A 451 19.57 21.08 -77.05
CA GLY A 451 18.52 20.93 -78.06
C GLY A 451 17.34 20.05 -77.59
N ALA A 452 16.16 20.67 -77.40
CA ALA A 452 14.87 20.15 -76.89
C ALA A 452 14.10 19.19 -77.84
N GLY A 453 13.03 18.45 -77.51
CA GLY A 453 12.11 18.29 -76.34
C GLY A 453 11.43 16.88 -76.39
N GLN A 454 10.45 16.43 -75.58
CA GLN A 454 9.38 17.07 -74.79
C GLN A 454 8.69 16.04 -73.83
N ARG A 455 8.12 16.57 -72.72
CA ARG A 455 7.10 16.04 -71.75
C ARG A 455 7.53 15.48 -70.38
N ASP A 456 7.14 16.28 -69.37
CA ASP A 456 6.30 15.97 -68.20
C ASP A 456 6.89 15.93 -66.76
N TYR A 457 6.50 16.99 -66.01
CA TYR A 457 6.22 17.17 -64.56
C TYR A 457 7.22 17.85 -63.58
N VAL A 458 6.82 19.09 -63.21
CA VAL A 458 6.75 19.76 -61.87
C VAL A 458 8.02 20.23 -61.16
N LEU A 459 8.12 21.56 -60.92
CA LEU A 459 8.80 22.21 -59.78
C LEU A 459 8.36 23.68 -59.58
N GLU A 460 8.20 24.07 -58.31
CA GLU A 460 7.94 25.44 -57.81
C GLU A 460 9.18 26.36 -57.91
N PRO A 461 9.01 27.70 -57.93
CA PRO A 461 10.08 28.62 -57.58
C PRO A 461 9.76 29.38 -56.27
N ILE A 462 10.79 29.73 -55.48
CA ILE A 462 11.11 31.13 -55.13
C ILE A 462 12.46 31.23 -54.36
N ARG A 463 13.41 31.81 -55.09
CA ARG A 463 14.50 32.76 -54.76
C ARG A 463 15.11 32.85 -53.35
N SER A 464 16.42 32.63 -53.39
CA SER A 464 17.52 33.15 -52.58
C SER A 464 17.46 34.63 -52.19
N ILE A 465 17.86 34.95 -50.95
CA ILE A 465 18.62 36.17 -50.62
C ILE A 465 19.67 35.83 -49.56
N SER A 466 20.93 36.08 -49.91
CA SER A 466 22.12 36.06 -49.07
C SER A 466 22.09 37.16 -47.99
N ARG A 467 22.54 36.84 -46.77
CA ARG A 467 23.17 37.86 -45.90
C ARG A 467 24.15 37.22 -44.92
N GLN A 468 25.42 37.60 -45.07
CA GLN A 468 26.47 37.46 -44.07
C GLN A 468 26.02 38.07 -42.74
N GLN A 469 26.22 37.34 -41.64
CA GLN A 469 26.55 37.96 -40.36
C GLN A 469 27.24 36.97 -39.41
N THR A 470 28.52 37.23 -39.19
CA THR A 470 29.30 36.82 -38.02
C THR A 470 28.65 37.34 -36.74
N HIS A 471 28.41 36.47 -35.76
CA HIS A 471 28.85 36.64 -34.36
C HIS A 471 28.16 35.66 -33.39
N ARG A 472 29.01 35.10 -32.51
CA ARG A 472 28.71 34.59 -31.16
C ARG A 472 27.81 33.36 -31.06
N THR A 473 28.46 32.20 -31.07
CA THR A 473 28.02 31.03 -30.32
C THR A 473 27.90 31.39 -28.84
N HIS A 474 26.66 31.57 -28.37
CA HIS A 474 26.36 31.55 -26.95
C HIS A 474 26.54 30.10 -26.47
N ARG A 475 27.70 29.84 -25.86
CA ARG A 475 27.95 28.63 -25.06
C ARG A 475 27.06 28.70 -23.82
N THR A 476 25.84 28.17 -23.91
CA THR A 476 25.01 27.91 -22.74
C THR A 476 25.54 26.66 -22.06
N HIS A 477 26.34 26.87 -21.02
CA HIS A 477 26.60 25.84 -20.01
C HIS A 477 25.26 25.34 -19.45
N ARG A 478 24.78 24.22 -20.00
CA ARG A 478 23.76 23.37 -19.38
C ARG A 478 24.34 21.99 -19.13
N THR A 479 25.56 21.96 -18.61
CA THR A 479 26.18 20.78 -18.00
C THR A 479 25.56 20.56 -16.62
N GLY A 480 24.34 20.03 -16.59
CA GLY A 480 24.11 18.94 -15.65
C GLY A 480 24.66 17.73 -16.37
N SER A 481 25.76 17.15 -15.88
CA SER A 481 26.36 15.96 -16.50
C SER A 481 25.25 14.93 -16.73
N ILE A 482 25.31 14.19 -17.82
CA ILE A 482 24.39 13.08 -18.06
C ILE A 482 24.47 12.11 -16.87
N ALA A 483 25.62 11.97 -16.21
CA ALA A 483 25.80 11.34 -14.90
C ALA A 483 24.88 11.90 -13.78
N SER A 484 24.59 13.21 -13.71
CA SER A 484 23.63 13.78 -12.74
C SER A 484 22.17 13.41 -13.07
N ARG A 485 21.82 13.32 -14.36
CA ARG A 485 20.48 12.89 -14.79
C ARG A 485 20.31 11.38 -14.67
N LEU A 486 21.34 10.61 -14.99
CA LEU A 486 21.37 9.16 -14.78
C LEU A 486 21.41 8.82 -13.30
N SER A 487 22.11 9.58 -12.45
CA SER A 487 22.05 9.46 -10.99
C SER A 487 20.62 9.68 -10.47
N GLU A 488 19.89 10.69 -10.97
CA GLU A 488 18.47 10.88 -10.63
C GLU A 488 17.57 9.78 -11.20
N THR A 489 17.84 9.29 -12.42
CA THR A 489 17.03 8.27 -13.11
C THR A 489 17.27 6.85 -12.57
N PHE A 490 18.48 6.53 -12.13
CA PHE A 490 18.85 5.25 -11.51
C PHE A 490 18.69 5.25 -9.98
N SER A 491 18.70 6.42 -9.31
CA SER A 491 18.32 6.51 -7.89
C SER A 491 16.82 6.29 -7.69
N GLU A 492 16.00 6.41 -8.73
CA GLU A 492 14.65 5.87 -8.73
C GLU A 492 14.70 4.37 -9.07
N TYR A 493 15.12 3.55 -8.09
CA TYR A 493 14.63 2.17 -8.06
C TYR A 493 13.10 2.24 -7.85
N GLU A 494 12.36 2.48 -8.93
CA GLU A 494 10.92 2.29 -9.00
C GLU A 494 10.67 0.78 -8.96
N GLY A 495 10.79 0.23 -7.73
CA GLY A 495 10.56 -1.16 -7.40
C GLY A 495 9.11 -1.57 -7.59
N ASN A 496 8.70 -1.65 -8.85
CA ASN A 496 7.77 -2.66 -9.30
C ASN A 496 8.54 -3.63 -10.21
N PRO A 497 8.81 -4.88 -9.77
CA PRO A 497 9.41 -5.92 -10.62
C PRO A 497 8.62 -6.20 -11.93
N PHE A 498 7.49 -5.52 -12.14
CA PHE A 498 6.49 -5.77 -13.17
C PHE A 498 6.21 -4.57 -14.10
N ASP A 499 6.88 -3.42 -13.95
CA ASP A 499 6.73 -2.31 -14.92
C ASP A 499 7.38 -2.61 -16.30
N ILE A 500 8.07 -3.74 -16.42
CA ILE A 500 8.60 -4.29 -17.68
C ILE A 500 7.49 -4.47 -18.76
N ASP A 501 6.22 -4.61 -18.36
CA ASP A 501 5.13 -5.06 -19.25
C ASP A 501 4.19 -3.94 -19.76
N ARG A 502 4.31 -2.68 -19.30
CA ARG A 502 3.54 -1.56 -19.89
C ARG A 502 4.18 -1.02 -21.16
N VAL A 503 5.51 -1.06 -21.25
CA VAL A 503 6.26 -0.51 -22.39
C VAL A 503 6.34 -1.50 -23.56
N ASN A 504 6.27 -2.81 -23.28
CA ASN A 504 6.55 -3.84 -24.29
C ASN A 504 5.34 -4.55 -24.91
N THR A 505 4.10 -4.30 -24.46
CA THR A 505 2.91 -4.97 -25.03
C THR A 505 2.42 -4.37 -26.36
N ARG A 506 2.65 -3.07 -26.62
CA ARG A 506 2.26 -2.44 -27.90
C ARG A 506 3.20 -2.75 -29.08
N THR A 507 4.45 -3.12 -28.81
CA THR A 507 5.51 -3.33 -29.81
C THR A 507 5.86 -4.80 -30.05
N SER A 508 5.59 -5.70 -29.10
CA SER A 508 5.91 -7.13 -29.22
C SER A 508 5.01 -7.89 -30.21
N VAL A 509 3.74 -7.49 -30.34
CA VAL A 509 2.82 -8.09 -31.34
C VAL A 509 3.13 -7.59 -32.75
N THR A 510 3.65 -6.38 -32.89
CA THR A 510 4.00 -5.75 -34.18
C THR A 510 5.38 -6.16 -34.69
N SER A 511 6.36 -6.43 -33.82
CA SER A 511 7.69 -6.91 -34.29
C SER A 511 7.65 -8.36 -34.78
N ALA A 512 6.85 -9.23 -34.15
CA ALA A 512 6.69 -10.62 -34.58
C ALA A 512 6.03 -10.78 -35.96
N ARG A 513 5.27 -9.77 -36.42
CA ARG A 513 4.62 -9.76 -37.73
C ARG A 513 5.51 -9.21 -38.86
N ARG A 514 6.59 -8.47 -38.55
CA ARG A 514 7.50 -7.90 -39.55
C ARG A 514 8.63 -8.85 -39.97
N THR A 515 9.00 -9.82 -39.14
CA THR A 515 10.09 -10.77 -39.44
C THR A 515 9.66 -11.97 -40.29
N SER A 516 8.37 -12.16 -40.59
CA SER A 516 7.91 -13.27 -41.46
C SER A 516 7.61 -12.89 -42.92
N MET A 517 7.86 -11.64 -43.34
CA MET A 517 7.59 -11.16 -44.71
C MET A 517 8.81 -10.57 -45.44
N SER A 518 10.03 -10.74 -44.91
CA SER A 518 11.27 -10.46 -45.65
C SER A 518 12.08 -11.75 -45.73
N GLY A 519 11.82 -12.53 -46.77
CA GLY A 519 12.34 -13.87 -46.93
C GLY A 519 11.66 -14.61 -48.08
N LYS A 520 11.63 -13.97 -49.25
CA LYS A 520 11.59 -14.57 -50.58
C LYS A 520 11.90 -13.50 -51.62
#